data_AF-A0AAD5SDH3-F1
#
_entry.id   AF-A0AAD5SDH3-F1
#
_cell.length_a   1.000
_cell.length_b   1.000
_cell.length_c   1.000
_cell.angle_alpha   90.00
_cell.angle_beta   90.00
_cell.angle_gamma   90.00
#
_symmetry.space_group_name_H-M   'P 1'
#
loop_
_entity.id
_entity.type
_entity.pdbx_description
1 polymer ?
#
loop_
_entity_poly.entity_id
_entity_poly.type
_entity_poly.pdbx_seq_one_letter_code
_entity_poly.pdbx_strand_id
1 'polypeptide(L)' 'YKPSVWTKNGIILGTVLVHGLIAGKWKYTRDGKGKIDIVVEAFGGEFEEHVRRELVGQVEEYARFLEVEVGEVTWEVIG' A
#
# COMPACT_ATOMS: atom_id res chain seq x y z
N TYR A 1 -19.40 -0.94 0.09
CA TYR A 1 -18.15 -1.03 0.87
C TYR A 1 -17.81 0.37 1.40
N LYS A 2 -17.55 0.55 2.70
CA LYS A 2 -17.07 1.83 3.25
C LYS A 2 -15.54 1.69 3.39
N PRO A 3 -14.73 2.39 2.59
CA PRO A 3 -13.27 2.32 2.70
C PRO A 3 -12.82 2.55 4.14
N SER A 4 -12.34 1.49 4.80
CA SER A 4 -11.92 1.57 6.21
C SER A 4 -10.44 1.90 6.27
N VAL A 5 -10.14 3.17 6.05
CA VAL A 5 -8.77 3.70 6.14
C VAL A 5 -8.48 4.38 7.48
N TRP A 6 -9.47 4.52 8.35
CA TRP A 6 -9.29 5.00 9.72
C TRP A 6 -9.40 3.84 10.71
N THR A 7 -8.58 3.88 11.75
CA THR A 7 -8.68 2.95 12.89
C THR A 7 -9.63 3.52 13.95
N LYS A 8 -10.09 2.67 14.88
CA LYS A 8 -10.92 3.11 16.03
C LYS A 8 -10.23 4.17 16.89
N ASN A 9 -8.90 4.23 16.87
CA ASN A 9 -8.09 5.15 17.66
C ASN A 9 -7.71 6.43 16.88
N GLY A 10 -8.33 6.68 15.72
CA GLY A 10 -8.13 7.91 14.95
C GLY A 10 -6.89 7.93 14.04
N ILE A 11 -6.16 6.82 13.94
CA ILE A 11 -5.02 6.70 13.01
C ILE A 11 -5.56 6.57 11.58
N ILE A 12 -5.00 7.35 10.66
CA ILE A 12 -5.22 7.21 9.22
C ILE A 12 -4.14 6.29 8.64
N LEU A 13 -4.56 5.22 7.98
CA LEU A 13 -3.67 4.26 7.33
C LEU A 13 -3.18 4.81 6.00
N GLY A 14 -2.07 4.26 5.49
CA GLY A 14 -1.64 4.50 4.11
C GLY A 14 -2.78 4.14 3.16
N THR A 15 -3.07 5.02 2.21
CA THR A 15 -4.19 4.83 1.26
C THR A 15 -3.67 4.73 -0.16
N VAL A 16 -4.35 3.91 -0.96
CA VAL A 16 -4.15 3.83 -2.40
C VAL A 16 -5.25 4.64 -3.08
N LEU A 17 -4.85 5.59 -3.92
CA LEU A 17 -5.76 6.42 -4.70
C LEU A 17 -5.70 6.01 -6.18
N VAL A 18 -6.85 5.69 -6.76
CA VAL A 18 -7.01 5.44 -8.19
C VAL A 18 -8.07 6.39 -8.71
N HIS A 19 -7.72 7.24 -9.68
CA HIS A 19 -8.58 8.31 -10.19
C HIS A 19 -9.16 9.23 -9.08
N GLY A 20 -8.40 9.48 -8.02
CA GLY A 20 -8.81 10.31 -6.89
C GLY A 20 -9.75 9.62 -5.88
N LEU A 21 -10.08 8.35 -6.10
CA LEU A 21 -10.89 7.55 -5.18
C LEU A 21 -10.03 6.64 -4.33
N ILE A 22 -10.40 6.46 -3.06
CA ILE A 22 -9.77 5.47 -2.19
C ILE A 22 -10.13 4.08 -2.69
N ALA A 23 -9.16 3.42 -3.31
CA ALA A 23 -9.30 2.11 -3.92
C ALA A 23 -8.63 1.01 -3.08
N GLY A 24 -7.92 1.38 -2.02
CA GLY A 24 -7.29 0.43 -1.11
C GLY A 24 -6.58 1.10 0.05
N LYS A 25 -5.95 0.29 0.89
CA LYS A 25 -5.02 0.71 1.94
C LYS A 25 -3.72 -0.06 1.83
N TRP A 26 -2.67 0.46 2.44
CA TRP A 26 -1.39 -0.23 2.49
C TRP A 26 -0.72 -0.05 3.85
N LYS A 27 0.16 -0.98 4.17
CA LYS A 27 1.00 -0.98 5.35
C LYS A 27 2.36 -1.55 5.00
N TYR A 28 3.37 -1.21 5.78
CA TYR A 28 4.69 -1.80 5.63
C TYR A 28 5.22 -2.27 6.98
N THR A 29 6.07 -3.27 6.93
CA THR A 29 6.92 -3.70 8.05
C THR A 29 8.36 -3.45 7.69
N ARG A 30 9.09 -2.75 8.56
CA ARG A 30 10.52 -2.55 8.41
C ARG A 30 11.26 -3.64 9.16
N ASP A 31 12.13 -4.37 8.47
CA ASP A 31 13.07 -5.21 9.18
C ASP A 31 14.17 -4.34 9.81
N GLY A 32 14.76 -4.78 10.91
CA GLY A 32 15.84 -4.04 11.58
C GLY A 32 17.12 -3.89 10.73
N LYS A 33 17.11 -4.32 9.46
CA LYS A 33 18.25 -4.33 8.53
C LYS A 33 18.09 -3.32 7.39
N GLY A 34 17.08 -2.46 7.46
CA GLY A 34 16.90 -1.39 6.47
C GLY A 34 16.12 -1.83 5.23
N LYS A 35 15.26 -2.83 5.35
CA LYS A 35 14.35 -3.27 4.29
C LYS A 35 12.89 -3.10 4.72
N ILE A 36 12.00 -2.81 3.78
CA ILE A 36 10.54 -2.76 4.02
C ILE A 36 9.80 -3.79 3.17
N ASP A 37 8.97 -4.59 3.80
CA ASP A 37 7.96 -5.42 3.12
C ASP A 37 6.61 -4.69 3.19
N ILE A 38 5.89 -4.67 2.08
CA ILE A 38 4.66 -3.87 1.91
C ILE A 38 3.50 -4.79 1.58
N VAL A 39 2.37 -4.54 2.22
CA VAL A 39 1.10 -5.20 1.91
C VAL A 39 0.15 -4.13 1.40
N VAL A 40 -0.38 -4.34 0.20
CA VAL A 40 -1.41 -3.51 -0.42
C VAL A 40 -2.72 -4.28 -0.43
N GLU A 41 -3.74 -3.71 0.22
CA GLU A 41 -5.07 -4.27 0.37
C GLU A 41 -6.06 -3.48 -0.52
N ALA A 42 -6.47 -4.07 -1.64
CA ALA A 42 -7.41 -3.49 -2.59
C ALA A 42 -8.87 -3.61 -2.12
N PHE A 43 -9.69 -2.61 -2.41
CA PHE A 43 -11.11 -2.57 -2.07
C PHE A 43 -11.97 -2.91 -3.29
N GLY A 44 -12.86 -3.90 -3.15
CA GLY A 44 -13.86 -4.20 -4.18
C GLY A 44 -13.35 -4.99 -5.39
N GLY A 45 -12.07 -5.35 -5.43
CA GLY A 45 -11.50 -6.21 -6.48
C GLY A 45 -9.98 -6.10 -6.56
N GLU A 46 -9.39 -6.94 -7.39
CA GLU A 46 -7.97 -6.84 -7.73
C GLU A 46 -7.67 -5.57 -8.54
N PHE A 47 -6.52 -4.96 -8.26
CA PHE A 47 -6.00 -3.89 -9.13
C PHE A 47 -5.59 -4.44 -10.49
N GLU A 48 -5.93 -3.68 -11.54
CA GLU A 48 -5.45 -3.91 -12.89
C GLU A 48 -3.91 -3.90 -12.94
N GLU A 49 -3.34 -4.64 -13.89
CA GLU A 49 -1.88 -4.82 -13.98
C GLU A 49 -1.13 -3.48 -14.08
N HIS A 50 -1.66 -2.54 -14.87
CA HIS A 50 -1.04 -1.23 -15.04
C HIS A 50 -1.04 -0.43 -13.73
N VAL A 51 -2.11 -0.51 -12.92
CA VAL A 51 -2.18 0.11 -11.60
C VAL A 51 -1.15 -0.51 -10.66
N ARG A 52 -1.01 -1.84 -10.66
CA ARG A 52 0.01 -2.51 -9.83
C ARG A 52 1.42 -2.06 -10.20
N ARG A 53 1.71 -1.93 -11.49
CA ARG A 53 3.02 -1.46 -11.96
C ARG A 53 3.35 -0.05 -11.48
N GLU A 54 2.40 0.87 -11.59
CA GLU A 54 2.54 2.24 -11.06
C GLU A 54 2.74 2.25 -9.55
N LEU A 55 1.98 1.42 -8.82
CA LEU A 55 2.12 1.30 -7.37
C LEU A 55 3.48 0.73 -6.95
N VAL A 56 4.05 -0.21 -7.69
CA VAL A 56 5.42 -0.68 -7.45
C VAL A 56 6.43 0.45 -7.62
N GLY A 57 6.29 1.28 -8.66
CA GLY A 57 7.14 2.47 -8.82
C GLY A 57 7.04 3.44 -7.63
N GLN A 58 5.83 3.69 -7.14
CA GLN A 58 5.61 4.52 -5.95
C GLN A 58 6.22 3.91 -4.68
N VAL A 59 6.17 2.58 -4.54
CA VAL A 59 6.82 1.86 -3.44
C VAL A 59 8.34 2.05 -3.48
N GLU A 60 8.96 1.96 -4.65
CA GLU A 60 10.40 2.18 -4.82
C GLU A 60 10.81 3.62 -4.50
N GLU A 61 10.01 4.60 -4.92
CA GLU A 61 10.22 6.01 -4.56
C GLU A 61 10.11 6.24 -3.05
N TYR A 62 9.11 5.64 -2.41
CA TYR A 62 8.92 5.72 -0.97
C TYR A 62 10.07 5.07 -0.20
N ALA A 63 10.54 3.90 -0.63
CA ALA A 63 11.69 3.23 -0.04
C ALA A 63 12.98 4.06 -0.18
N ARG A 64 13.19 4.67 -1.34
CA ARG A 64 14.32 5.61 -1.57
C ARG A 64 14.26 6.80 -0.62
N PHE A 65 13.07 7.38 -0.42
CA PHE A 65 12.86 8.47 0.52
C PHE A 65 13.19 8.07 1.98
N LEU A 66 12.87 6.84 2.36
CA LEU A 66 13.14 6.31 3.70
C LEU A 66 14.56 5.75 3.90
N GLU A 67 15.39 5.79 2.85
CA GLU A 67 16.73 5.17 2.82
C GLU A 67 16.68 3.67 3.21
N VAL A 68 15.74 2.95 2.61
CA VAL A 68 15.53 1.51 2.80
C VAL A 68 15.43 0.78 1.47
N GLU A 69 15.65 -0.53 1.50
CA GLU A 69 15.41 -1.41 0.36
C GLU A 69 13.95 -1.88 0.32
N VAL A 70 13.42 -2.04 -0.90
CA VAL A 70 12.12 -2.69 -1.11
C VAL A 70 12.29 -4.19 -0.98
N GLY A 71 11.43 -4.78 -0.16
CA GLY A 71 11.29 -6.20 -0.01
C GLY A 71 10.19 -6.81 -0.84
N GLU A 72 9.38 -7.62 -0.18
CA GLU A 72 8.19 -8.19 -0.81
C GLU A 72 7.07 -7.16 -0.89
N VAL A 73 6.38 -7.13 -2.04
CA VAL A 73 5.13 -6.39 -2.21
C VAL A 73 3.99 -7.40 -2.39
N THR A 74 3.20 -7.59 -1.34
CA THR A 74 2.07 -8.52 -1.31
C THR A 74 0.77 -7.81 -1.66
N TRP A 75 -0.09 -8.47 -2.43
CA TRP A 75 -1.37 -7.95 -2.89
C TRP A 75 -2.52 -8.76 -2.29
N GLU A 76 -3.42 -8.08 -1.59
CA GLU A 76 -4.61 -8.66 -0.96
C GLU A 76 -5.88 -7.96 -1.47
N VAL A 77 -7.00 -8.67 -1.47
CA VAL A 77 -8.32 -8.10 -1.79
C VAL A 77 -9.21 -8.18 -0.56
N ILE A 78 -9.82 -7.04 -0.20
CA ILE A 78 -10.82 -6.97 0.85
C ILE A 78 -12.22 -6.85 0.23
N GLY A 79 -13.04 -7.86 0.49
CA GLY A 79 -14.47 -7.90 0.15
C GLY A 79 -15.36 -7.09 1.08
#